data_AF-A0AAV2MWM4-F1
#
_entry.id   AF-A0AAV2MWM4-F1
#
_cell.length_a   1.000
_cell.length_b   1.000
_cell.length_c   1.000
_cell.angle_alpha   90.00
_cell.angle_beta   90.00
_cell.angle_gamma   90.00
#
_symmetry.space_group_name_H-M   'P 1'
#
loop_
_entity.id
_entity.type
_entity.pdbx_description
1 polymer ?
#
loop_
_entity_poly.entity_id
_entity_poly.type
_entity_poly.pdbx_seq_one_letter_code
_entity_poly.pdbx_strand_id
1 'polypeptide(L)' 'MFSSSASKFLSSQIPQFRNTDKEDVEIWIEKLESVARLHGFSQEVMLSAAFSRLVKTARRWFDYSTGSVNSS' A
#
# COMPACT_ATOMS: atom_id res chain seq x y z
N MET A 1 -3.93 -14.90 12.97
CA MET A 1 -3.62 -15.41 11.61
C MET A 1 -3.96 -14.31 10.62
N PHE A 2 -2.96 -13.67 10.02
CA PHE A 2 -3.18 -12.70 8.94
C PHE A 2 -3.74 -13.44 7.74
N SER A 3 -4.99 -13.17 7.36
CA SER A 3 -5.58 -13.82 6.20
C SER A 3 -4.92 -13.26 4.94
N SER A 4 -3.93 -13.98 4.41
CA SER A 4 -3.25 -13.66 3.13
C SER A 4 -4.26 -13.48 1.98
N SER A 5 -5.45 -14.06 2.09
CA SER A 5 -6.56 -13.90 1.17
C SER A 5 -7.16 -12.48 1.20
N ALA A 6 -7.25 -11.86 2.38
CA ALA A 6 -7.83 -10.52 2.54
C ALA A 6 -6.92 -9.43 1.94
N SER A 7 -5.60 -9.52 2.15
CA SER A 7 -4.65 -8.57 1.55
C SER A 7 -4.56 -8.74 0.04
N LYS A 8 -4.62 -9.97 -0.48
CA LYS A 8 -4.70 -10.24 -1.92
C LYS A 8 -5.98 -9.64 -2.54
N PHE A 9 -7.13 -9.86 -1.90
CA PHE A 9 -8.38 -9.26 -2.35
C PHE A 9 -8.32 -7.74 -2.35
N LEU A 10 -7.92 -7.12 -1.23
CA LEU A 10 -7.83 -5.66 -1.13
C LEU A 10 -6.85 -5.10 -2.16
N SER A 11 -5.70 -5.76 -2.36
CA SER A 11 -4.74 -5.35 -3.38
C SER A 11 -5.35 -5.41 -4.78
N SER A 12 -6.24 -6.37 -5.12
CA SER A 12 -6.84 -6.44 -6.46
C SER A 12 -7.81 -5.30 -6.75
N GLN A 13 -8.31 -4.60 -5.72
CA GLN A 13 -9.22 -3.47 -5.86
C GLN A 13 -8.52 -2.14 -6.14
N ILE A 14 -7.20 -2.05 -5.90
CA ILE A 14 -6.42 -0.83 -6.07
C ILE A 14 -5.37 -0.96 -7.18
N PRO A 15 -5.12 0.10 -7.97
CA PRO A 15 -4.09 0.09 -9.00
C PRO A 15 -2.69 0.04 -8.36
N GLN A 16 -1.69 -0.36 -9.15
CA GLN A 16 -0.30 -0.18 -8.75
C GLN A 16 0.03 1.31 -8.61
N PHE A 17 0.89 1.67 -7.66
CA PHE A 17 1.36 3.03 -7.45
C PHE A 17 2.85 3.12 -7.80
N ARG A 18 3.21 3.97 -8.75
CA ARG A 18 4.58 4.16 -9.26
C ARG A 18 5.22 5.47 -8.80
N ASN A 19 4.44 6.40 -8.23
CA ASN A 19 4.84 7.76 -7.92
C ASN A 19 5.22 8.56 -9.18
N THR A 20 4.30 8.64 -10.15
CA THR A 20 4.40 9.52 -11.33
C THR A 20 3.52 10.75 -11.16
N ASP A 21 3.77 11.83 -11.91
CA ASP A 21 3.00 13.09 -11.84
C ASP A 21 1.50 12.94 -12.20
N LYS A 22 1.12 11.79 -12.77
CA LYS A 22 -0.26 11.46 -13.13
C LYS A 22 -0.99 10.67 -12.04
N GLU A 23 -0.27 10.17 -11.05
CA GLU A 23 -0.80 9.36 -9.96
C GLU A 23 -0.92 10.21 -8.71
N ASP A 24 -2.13 10.28 -8.16
CA ASP A 24 -2.40 10.97 -6.91
C ASP A 24 -2.40 9.96 -5.76
N VAL A 25 -1.49 10.15 -4.79
CA VAL A 25 -1.34 9.27 -3.63
C VAL A 25 -2.53 9.38 -2.68
N GLU A 26 -3.15 10.55 -2.55
CA GLU A 26 -4.27 10.77 -1.63
C GLU A 26 -5.51 10.03 -2.14
N ILE A 27 -5.82 10.16 -3.44
CA ILE A 27 -6.91 9.42 -4.09
C ILE A 27 -6.65 7.89 -4.02
N TRP A 28 -5.40 7.48 -4.17
CA TRP A 28 -5.01 6.08 -4.07
C TRP A 28 -5.21 5.50 -2.66
N ILE A 29 -4.82 6.25 -1.63
CA ILE A 29 -5.02 5.89 -0.22
C ILE A 29 -6.52 5.88 0.10
N GLU A 30 -7.27 6.89 -0.29
CA GLU A 30 -8.71 6.98 -0.03
C GLU A 30 -9.45 5.76 -0.59
N LYS A 31 -9.09 5.31 -1.80
CA LYS A 31 -9.66 4.11 -2.41
C LYS A 31 -9.36 2.85 -1.60
N LEU A 32 -8.11 2.69 -1.15
CA LEU A 32 -7.70 1.56 -0.31
C LEU A 32 -8.50 1.53 0.99
N GLU A 33 -8.59 2.67 1.68
CA GLU A 33 -9.30 2.78 2.95
C GLU A 33 -10.81 2.56 2.78
N SER A 34 -11.41 3.08 1.71
CA SER A 34 -12.82 2.91 1.42
C SER A 34 -13.18 1.43 1.27
N VAL A 35 -12.42 0.68 0.46
CA VAL A 35 -12.62 -0.76 0.29
C VAL A 35 -12.37 -1.52 1.59
N ALA A 36 -11.32 -1.17 2.34
CA ALA A 36 -11.03 -1.80 3.62
C ALA A 36 -12.14 -1.59 4.66
N ARG A 37 -12.68 -0.36 4.77
CA ARG A 37 -13.79 -0.03 5.65
C ARG A 37 -15.05 -0.82 5.30
N LEU A 38 -15.37 -0.95 4.01
CA LEU A 38 -16.52 -1.71 3.54
C LEU A 38 -16.47 -3.19 3.93
N HIS A 39 -15.26 -3.78 3.93
CA HIS A 39 -15.05 -5.19 4.26
C HIS A 39 -14.60 -5.45 5.69
N GLY A 40 -14.48 -4.40 6.53
CA GLY A 40 -14.01 -4.52 7.91
C GLY A 40 -12.57 -5.00 8.04
N PHE A 41 -11.70 -4.69 7.07
CA PHE A 41 -10.30 -5.11 7.10
C PHE A 41 -9.48 -4.29 8.10
N SER A 42 -8.57 -4.97 8.81
CA SER A 42 -7.67 -4.32 9.75
C SER A 42 -6.60 -3.49 9.04
N GLN A 43 -5.98 -2.58 9.79
CA GLN A 43 -4.88 -1.75 9.30
C GLN A 43 -3.69 -2.59 8.79
N GLU A 44 -3.42 -3.73 9.40
CA GLU A 44 -2.36 -4.66 8.97
C GLU A 44 -2.62 -5.24 7.57
N VAL A 45 -3.89 -5.53 7.25
CA VAL A 45 -4.32 -5.98 5.93
C VAL A 45 -4.19 -4.84 4.90
N MET A 46 -4.56 -3.62 5.29
CA MET A 46 -4.39 -2.42 4.46
C MET A 46 -2.93 -2.17 4.11
N LEU A 47 -2.04 -2.18 5.13
CA LEU A 47 -0.60 -1.99 4.95
C LEU A 47 0.00 -3.07 4.05
N SER A 48 -0.38 -4.33 4.27
CA SER A 48 0.09 -5.46 3.44
C SER A 48 -0.35 -5.32 1.98
N ALA A 49 -1.60 -4.92 1.75
CA ALA A 49 -2.14 -4.71 0.41
C ALA A 49 -1.47 -3.51 -0.29
N ALA A 50 -1.33 -2.39 0.41
CA ALA A 50 -0.66 -1.19 -0.07
C ALA A 50 0.79 -1.49 -0.48
N PHE A 51 1.54 -2.14 0.41
CA PHE A 51 2.94 -2.52 0.17
C PHE A 51 3.11 -3.39 -1.07
N SER A 52 2.18 -4.32 -1.32
CA SER A 52 2.20 -5.19 -2.50
C SER A 52 1.94 -4.44 -3.82
N ARG A 53 1.43 -3.21 -3.75
CA ARG A 53 1.05 -2.37 -4.90
C ARG A 53 1.99 -1.21 -5.17
N LEU A 54 2.93 -0.93 -4.26
CA LEU A 54 4.06 -0.05 -4.55
C LEU A 54 5.00 -0.72 -5.55
N VAL A 55 5.31 -0.03 -6.65
CA VAL A 55 6.24 -0.51 -7.67
C VAL A 55 7.21 0.61 -8.09
N LYS A 56 8.29 0.24 -8.80
CA LYS A 56 9.29 1.19 -9.34
C LYS A 56 9.80 2.19 -8.30
N THR A 57 9.64 3.49 -8.57
CA THR A 57 10.14 4.60 -7.74
C THR A 57 9.49 4.60 -6.37
N ALA A 58 8.17 4.39 -6.28
CA ALA A 58 7.47 4.29 -5.01
C ALA A 58 8.00 3.16 -4.13
N ARG A 59 8.26 1.98 -4.73
CA ARG A 59 8.81 0.84 -4.00
C ARG A 59 10.22 1.11 -3.51
N ARG A 60 11.09 1.63 -4.37
CA ARG A 60 12.46 2.01 -4.00
C ARG A 60 12.46 3.03 -2.87
N TRP A 61 11.64 4.08 -2.98
CA TRP A 61 11.54 5.10 -1.94
C TRP A 61 11.13 4.51 -0.59
N PHE A 62 10.15 3.60 -0.58
CA PHE A 62 9.72 2.90 0.63
C PHE A 62 10.82 2.02 1.22
N ASP A 63 11.53 1.26 0.38
CA ASP A 63 12.63 0.40 0.82
C ASP A 63 13.83 1.23 1.34
N TYR A 64 14.08 2.43 0.78
CA TYR A 64 15.13 3.35 1.24
C TYR A 64 14.74 4.13 2.51
N SER A 65 13.47 4.54 2.65
CA SER A 65 13.01 5.29 3.84
C SER A 65 13.01 4.41 5.10
N THR A 66 12.79 3.11 4.93
CA THR A 66 12.88 2.10 6.00
C THR A 66 14.33 1.68 6.29
N GLY A 67 15.27 1.95 5.38
CA GLY A 67 16.69 1.61 5.49
C GLY A 67 17.59 2.68 6.14
N SER A 68 17.09 3.88 6.42
CA SER A 68 17.91 4.98 6.98
C SER A 68 17.57 5.32 8.44
N VAL A 69 17.72 4.34 9.33
CA VAL A 69 18.30 4.62 10.66
C VAL A 69 19.82 4.50 10.49
N ASN A 70 20.41 5.43 9.74
CA ASN A 70 21.83 5.64 9.81
C ASN A 70 22.09 6.28 11.18
N SER A 71 22.49 5.44 12.13
CA SER A 71 23.16 5.83 13.36
C SER A 71 24.55 6.31 12.97
N SER A 72 24.69 7.61 12.78
CA SER A 72 25.99 8.30 12.79
C SER A 72 26.12 9.12 14.06
#